data_AF-A0A157NR45-F1
#
_entry.id   AF-A0A157NR45-F1
#
_cell.length_a   1.000
_cell.length_b   1.000
_cell.length_c   1.000
_cell.angle_alpha   90.00
_cell.angle_beta   90.00
_cell.angle_gamma   90.00
#
_symmetry.space_group_name_H-M   'P 1'
#
loop_
_entity.id
_entity.type
_entity.pdbx_description
1 polymer ?
#
loop_
_entity_poly.entity_id
_entity_poly.type
_entity_poly.pdbx_seq_one_letter_code
_entity_poly.pdbx_strand_id
1 'polypeptide(L)'
;MNRKSGTSRSQEDNGHVRDAPQHPVHHAFDKFASAVSRWTGSPASFCLALVVVIAWAVSGPIFGFTDTWQLVINTGTTIVTFLMVFLIQQSQNKDSKALQMKLDELLFAMKGADDDVIDAEDLDEDSLDKLASRYAELAKQARSKQEGTSTA
;
A
#
# COMPACT_ATOMS: atom_id res chain seq x y z
N MET A 1 -5.73 -62.83 -14.88
CA MET A 1 -4.38 -62.41 -14.46
C MET A 1 -3.83 -61.44 -15.52
N ASN A 2 -4.15 -60.14 -15.41
CA ASN A 2 -3.57 -59.10 -16.26
C ASN A 2 -3.87 -57.69 -15.69
N ARG A 3 -2.84 -56.98 -15.23
CA ARG A 3 -2.42 -55.67 -15.76
C ARG A 3 -1.32 -55.09 -14.87
N LYS A 4 -0.13 -54.96 -15.48
CA LYS A 4 0.90 -54.01 -15.07
C LYS A 4 0.33 -52.59 -15.18
N SER A 5 0.57 -51.78 -14.17
CA SER A 5 0.75 -50.33 -14.34
C SER A 5 1.67 -49.86 -13.22
N GLY A 6 2.97 -49.95 -13.50
CA GLY A 6 3.99 -49.26 -12.72
C GLY A 6 3.79 -47.75 -12.86
N THR A 7 3.79 -47.10 -11.71
CA THR A 7 4.61 -45.92 -11.41
C THR A 7 4.87 -44.97 -12.59
N SER A 8 3.91 -44.10 -12.86
CA SER A 8 4.16 -42.78 -13.46
C SER A 8 3.33 -41.75 -12.72
N ARG A 9 3.68 -41.50 -11.45
CA ARG A 9 3.38 -40.22 -10.79
C ARG A 9 4.44 -39.25 -11.25
N SER A 10 4.35 -38.87 -12.51
CA SER A 10 5.17 -37.82 -13.08
C SER A 10 4.72 -36.52 -12.46
N GLN A 11 5.70 -35.82 -11.87
CA GLN A 11 5.67 -34.40 -11.61
C GLN A 11 4.65 -33.95 -10.54
N GLU A 12 5.08 -33.99 -9.28
CA GLU A 12 4.87 -32.82 -8.42
C GLU A 12 5.54 -31.64 -9.14
N ASP A 13 4.75 -30.91 -9.95
CA ASP A 13 5.11 -29.57 -10.40
C ASP A 13 5.04 -28.66 -9.17
N ASN A 14 6.13 -28.75 -8.39
CA ASN A 14 6.40 -27.91 -7.26
C ASN A 14 6.58 -26.52 -7.87
N GLY A 15 5.49 -25.74 -7.88
CA GLY A 15 5.43 -24.38 -8.41
C GLY A 15 6.56 -23.55 -7.83
N HIS A 16 7.71 -23.58 -8.52
CA HIS A 16 8.77 -22.62 -8.33
C HIS A 16 8.15 -21.32 -8.79
N VAL A 17 7.65 -20.56 -7.81
CA VAL A 17 7.40 -19.13 -7.94
C VAL A 17 8.66 -18.60 -8.62
N ARG A 18 8.53 -18.31 -9.92
CA ARG A 18 9.65 -17.82 -10.70
C ARG A 18 9.99 -16.49 -10.06
N ASP A 19 11.09 -16.46 -9.32
CA ASP A 19 11.71 -15.23 -8.85
C ASP A 19 12.03 -14.41 -10.10
N ALA A 20 11.08 -13.60 -10.54
CA ALA A 20 11.28 -12.65 -11.61
C ALA A 20 12.48 -11.80 -11.19
N PRO A 21 13.49 -11.60 -12.05
CA PRO A 21 14.68 -10.84 -11.70
C PRO A 21 14.25 -9.42 -11.33
N GLN A 22 14.15 -9.16 -10.03
CA GLN A 22 13.83 -7.84 -9.53
C GLN A 22 14.95 -6.91 -9.99
N HIS A 23 14.62 -5.93 -10.84
CA HIS A 23 15.60 -4.99 -11.35
C HIS A 23 16.31 -4.34 -10.15
N PRO A 24 17.66 -4.40 -10.08
CA PRO A 24 18.41 -4.00 -8.88
C PRO A 24 18.14 -2.55 -8.44
N VAL A 25 17.73 -1.71 -9.40
CA VAL A 25 17.36 -0.31 -9.18
C VAL A 25 16.07 -0.18 -8.36
N HIS A 26 15.05 -1.02 -8.60
CA HIS A 26 13.79 -0.97 -7.87
C HIS A 26 13.99 -1.37 -6.40
N HIS A 27 14.76 -2.42 -6.16
CA HIS A 27 15.03 -2.91 -4.81
C HIS A 27 15.90 -1.91 -3.99
N ALA A 28 16.85 -1.24 -4.64
CA ALA A 28 17.65 -0.19 -4.00
C ALA A 28 16.80 1.05 -3.68
N PHE A 29 15.96 1.49 -4.61
CA PHE A 29 15.03 2.61 -4.42
C PHE A 29 14.02 2.32 -3.31
N ASP A 30 13.44 1.12 -3.28
CA ASP A 30 12.49 0.72 -2.24
C ASP A 30 13.12 0.72 -0.85
N LYS A 31 14.36 0.22 -0.71
CA LYS A 31 15.10 0.26 0.56
C LYS A 31 15.41 1.69 0.98
N PHE A 32 15.83 2.54 0.05
CA PHE A 32 16.09 3.95 0.32
C PHE A 32 14.81 4.68 0.73
N ALA A 33 13.73 4.55 -0.03
CA ALA A 33 12.45 5.18 0.24
C ALA A 33 11.85 4.71 1.58
N SER A 34 11.92 3.40 1.87
CA SER A 34 11.48 2.86 3.17
C SER A 34 12.33 3.40 4.33
N ALA A 35 13.65 3.52 4.14
CA ALA A 35 14.54 4.07 5.17
C ALA A 35 14.25 5.56 5.41
N VAL A 36 14.09 6.35 4.35
CA VAL A 36 13.78 7.79 4.46
C VAL A 36 12.39 7.99 5.06
N SER A 37 11.36 7.25 4.61
CA SER A 37 10.01 7.33 5.16
C SER A 37 10.00 7.04 6.68
N ARG A 38 10.71 5.97 7.09
CA ARG A 38 10.83 5.62 8.52
C ARG A 38 11.63 6.65 9.32
N TRP A 39 12.65 7.25 8.72
CA TRP A 39 13.39 8.34 9.35
C TRP A 39 12.49 9.57 9.49
N THR A 40 11.91 10.08 8.41
CA THR A 40 11.12 11.31 8.43
C THR A 40 9.87 11.20 9.31
N GLY A 41 9.30 10.00 9.49
CA GLY A 41 8.19 9.76 10.43
C GLY A 41 8.59 9.64 11.92
N SER A 42 9.89 9.62 12.24
CA SER A 42 10.37 9.48 13.62
C SER A 42 10.36 10.82 14.38
N PRO A 43 10.01 10.83 15.69
CA PRO A 43 10.12 12.02 16.54
C PRO A 43 11.52 12.66 16.55
N ALA A 44 12.58 11.85 16.41
CA ALA A 44 13.95 12.35 16.35
C ALA A 44 14.20 13.25 15.13
N SER A 45 13.58 12.92 13.99
CA SER A 45 13.71 13.70 12.75
C SER A 45 12.98 15.03 12.84
N PHE A 46 11.86 15.09 13.55
CA PHE A 46 11.19 16.35 13.86
C PHE A 46 12.08 17.26 14.71
N CYS A 47 12.70 16.74 15.76
CA CYS A 47 13.66 17.51 16.56
C CYS A 47 14.85 18.01 15.73
N LEU A 48 15.41 17.16 14.86
CA LEU A 48 16.49 17.55 13.96
C LEU A 48 16.06 18.67 13.01
N ALA A 49 14.90 18.54 12.37
CA ALA A 49 14.34 19.57 11.49
C ALA A 49 14.13 20.90 12.25
N LEU A 50 13.64 20.84 13.48
CA LEU A 50 13.43 22.02 14.32
C LEU A 50 14.77 22.71 14.66
N VAL A 51 15.81 21.95 14.98
CA VAL A 51 17.16 22.49 15.21
C VAL A 51 17.71 23.16 13.94
N VAL A 52 17.51 22.55 12.77
CA VAL A 52 17.93 23.13 11.48
C VAL A 52 17.22 24.45 11.22
N VAL A 53 15.90 24.52 11.45
CA VAL A 53 15.11 25.74 11.29
C VAL A 53 15.57 26.84 12.27
N ILE A 54 15.86 26.49 13.52
CA ILE A 54 16.38 27.44 14.51
C ILE A 54 17.78 27.94 14.10
N ALA A 55 18.67 27.05 13.69
CA ALA A 55 20.01 27.43 13.23
C ALA A 55 19.95 28.37 12.01
N TRP A 56 19.05 28.09 11.06
CA TRP A 56 18.78 28.98 9.93
C TRP A 56 18.24 30.35 10.40
N ALA A 57 17.27 30.37 11.33
CA ALA A 57 16.73 31.62 11.87
C ALA A 57 17.80 32.48 12.55
N VAL A 58 18.69 31.85 13.34
CA VAL A 58 19.80 32.53 14.03
C VAL A 58 20.88 33.03 13.07
N SER A 59 21.02 32.42 11.89
CA SER A 59 21.90 32.94 10.83
C SER A 59 21.34 34.20 10.14
N GLY A 60 20.02 34.43 10.19
CA GLY A 60 19.35 35.57 9.55
C GLY A 60 19.91 36.95 9.92
N PRO A 61 20.11 37.26 11.23
CA PRO A 61 20.75 38.50 11.67
C PRO A 61 22.17 38.72 11.13
N ILE A 62 22.94 37.65 10.91
CA ILE A 62 24.31 37.71 10.37
C ILE A 62 24.28 38.11 8.90
N PHE A 63 23.29 37.62 8.16
CA PHE A 63 23.10 37.87 6.72
C PHE A 63 22.14 39.03 6.41
N GLY A 64 21.72 39.81 7.42
CA GLY A 64 20.86 40.98 7.26
C GLY A 64 19.49 40.68 6.65
N PHE A 65 18.95 39.46 6.83
CA PHE A 65 17.68 39.00 6.25
C PHE A 65 17.56 39.25 4.72
N THR A 66 18.66 39.05 3.99
CA THR A 66 18.74 39.24 2.54
C THR A 66 17.82 38.30 1.75
N ASP A 67 17.51 38.68 0.52
CA ASP A 67 16.71 37.85 -0.40
C ASP A 67 17.31 36.45 -0.61
N THR A 68 18.63 36.34 -0.65
CA THR A 68 19.33 35.05 -0.76
C THR A 68 19.10 34.17 0.46
N TRP A 69 19.05 34.74 1.66
CA TRP A 69 18.82 33.99 2.90
C TRP A 69 17.41 33.37 2.96
N GLN A 70 16.40 34.12 2.48
CA GLN A 70 15.02 33.61 2.35
C GLN A 70 14.90 32.60 1.20
N LEU A 71 15.56 32.87 0.07
CA LEU A 71 15.55 31.99 -1.10
C LEU A 71 16.07 30.59 -0.76
N VAL A 72 17.15 30.49 0.01
CA VAL A 72 17.76 29.20 0.38
C VAL A 72 16.77 28.29 1.10
N ILE A 73 16.02 28.79 2.09
CA ILE A 73 15.06 27.94 2.81
C ILE A 73 13.83 27.63 1.97
N ASN A 74 13.34 28.60 1.19
CA ASN A 74 12.13 28.44 0.40
C ASN A 74 12.36 27.44 -0.74
N THR A 75 13.43 27.64 -1.52
CA THR A 75 13.83 26.74 -2.59
C THR A 75 14.25 25.37 -2.04
N GLY A 76 15.03 25.33 -0.96
CA GLY A 76 15.47 24.08 -0.35
C GLY A 76 14.30 23.23 0.16
N THR A 77 13.40 23.85 0.92
CA THR A 77 12.21 23.14 1.45
C THR A 77 11.28 22.70 0.33
N THR A 78 11.14 23.49 -0.74
CA THR A 78 10.32 23.11 -1.90
C THR A 78 10.86 21.86 -2.58
N ILE A 79 12.18 21.80 -2.84
CA ILE A 79 12.82 20.60 -3.43
C ILE A 79 12.63 19.39 -2.51
N VAL A 80 12.91 19.55 -1.21
CA VAL A 80 12.74 18.46 -0.23
C VAL A 80 11.29 17.99 -0.18
N THR A 81 10.33 18.91 -0.16
CA THR A 81 8.89 18.58 -0.14
C THR A 81 8.49 17.85 -1.42
N PHE A 82 8.94 18.31 -2.58
CA PHE A 82 8.67 17.66 -3.86
C PHE A 82 9.19 16.21 -3.86
N LEU A 83 10.42 16.00 -3.42
CA LEU A 83 10.97 14.65 -3.25
C LEU A 83 10.19 13.83 -2.22
N MET A 84 9.82 14.44 -1.09
CA MET A 84 9.06 13.79 -0.03
C MET A 84 7.70 13.29 -0.53
N VAL A 85 7.00 14.04 -1.39
CA VAL A 85 5.75 13.60 -2.00
C VAL A 85 5.93 12.30 -2.76
N PHE A 86 6.97 12.18 -3.60
CA PHE A 86 7.26 10.91 -4.30
C PHE A 86 7.62 9.77 -3.34
N LEU A 87 8.41 10.05 -2.29
CA LEU A 87 8.78 9.05 -1.30
C LEU A 87 7.57 8.54 -0.51
N ILE A 88 6.67 9.45 -0.12
CA ILE A 88 5.40 9.11 0.53
C ILE A 88 4.53 8.30 -0.42
N GLN A 89 4.38 8.72 -1.68
CA GLN A 89 3.59 8.01 -2.68
C GLN A 89 4.11 6.58 -2.90
N GLN A 90 5.43 6.36 -2.97
CA GLN A 90 6.00 5.01 -3.08
C GLN A 90 5.70 4.16 -1.84
N SER A 91 5.88 4.74 -0.64
CA SER A 91 5.58 4.04 0.62
C SER A 91 4.10 3.67 0.71
N GLN A 92 3.21 4.61 0.37
CA GLN A 92 1.77 4.40 0.37
C GLN A 92 1.34 3.37 -0.68
N ASN A 93 1.90 3.40 -1.88
CA ASN A 93 1.57 2.44 -2.94
C ASN A 93 1.90 0.99 -2.51
N LYS A 94 3.03 0.80 -1.82
CA LYS A 94 3.43 -0.50 -1.28
C LYS A 94 2.52 -0.96 -0.14
N ASP A 95 2.16 -0.06 0.77
CA ASP A 95 1.29 -0.36 1.91
C ASP A 95 -0.14 -0.69 1.44
N SER A 96 -0.68 0.02 0.45
CA SER A 96 -1.98 -0.27 -0.17
C SER A 96 -2.03 -1.67 -0.78
N LYS A 97 -0.99 -2.05 -1.54
CA LYS A 97 -0.91 -3.40 -2.13
C LYS A 97 -0.83 -4.50 -1.07
N ALA A 98 -0.11 -4.25 0.02
CA ALA A 98 -0.04 -5.20 1.13
C ALA A 98 -1.37 -5.34 1.88
N LEU A 99 -2.17 -4.27 1.93
CA LEU A 99 -3.51 -4.28 2.53
C LEU A 99 -4.46 -5.13 1.68
N GLN A 100 -4.48 -4.93 0.35
CA GLN A 100 -5.28 -5.74 -0.59
C GLN A 100 -5.00 -7.24 -0.40
N MET A 101 -3.73 -7.66 -0.51
CA MET A 101 -3.36 -9.08 -0.32
C MET A 101 -3.79 -9.67 1.05
N LYS A 102 -3.79 -8.87 2.12
CA LYS A 102 -4.27 -9.31 3.44
C LYS A 102 -5.79 -9.47 3.47
N LEU A 103 -6.51 -8.62 2.75
CA LEU A 103 -7.96 -8.70 2.61
C LEU A 103 -8.34 -9.93 1.78
N ASP A 104 -7.63 -10.19 0.69
CA ASP A 104 -7.84 -11.33 -0.21
C ASP A 104 -7.65 -12.65 0.52
N GLU A 105 -6.60 -12.75 1.35
CA GLU A 105 -6.36 -13.92 2.19
C GLU A 105 -7.49 -14.15 3.20
N LEU A 106 -8.05 -13.07 3.79
CA LEU A 106 -9.19 -13.18 4.70
C LEU A 106 -10.49 -13.56 3.99
N LEU A 107 -10.73 -13.03 2.78
CA LEU A 107 -11.84 -13.41 1.92
C LEU A 107 -11.75 -14.89 1.54
N PHE A 108 -10.58 -15.34 1.12
CA PHE A 108 -10.31 -16.73 0.79
C PHE A 108 -10.47 -17.66 2.01
N ALA A 109 -10.03 -17.23 3.20
CA ALA A 109 -10.14 -18.01 4.44
C ALA A 109 -11.60 -18.09 4.97
N MET A 110 -12.45 -17.10 4.67
CA MET A 110 -13.88 -17.20 4.94
C MET A 110 -14.57 -18.08 3.89
N LYS A 111 -14.93 -19.30 4.27
CA LYS A 111 -15.77 -20.20 3.46
C LYS A 111 -17.04 -19.50 2.95
N GLY A 112 -17.03 -19.08 1.67
CA GLY A 112 -18.19 -18.52 0.98
C GLY A 112 -17.98 -17.16 0.31
N ALA A 113 -16.77 -16.60 0.26
CA ALA A 113 -16.50 -15.42 -0.59
C ALA A 113 -16.62 -15.81 -2.08
N ASP A 114 -17.42 -15.06 -2.82
CA ASP A 114 -17.57 -15.19 -4.28
C ASP A 114 -16.27 -14.67 -4.92
N ASP A 115 -15.66 -15.42 -5.84
CA ASP A 115 -14.36 -15.10 -6.46
C ASP A 115 -14.36 -13.68 -7.08
N ASP A 116 -15.52 -13.17 -7.50
CA ASP A 116 -15.74 -11.83 -8.05
C ASP A 116 -15.35 -10.68 -7.10
N VAL A 117 -15.25 -10.91 -5.78
CA VAL A 117 -14.89 -9.84 -4.81
C VAL A 117 -13.40 -9.75 -4.55
N ILE A 118 -12.70 -10.87 -4.75
CA ILE A 118 -11.27 -10.99 -4.46
C ILE A 118 -10.42 -10.21 -5.49
N ASP A 119 -10.98 -9.91 -6.66
CA ASP A 119 -10.30 -9.19 -7.74
C ASP A 119 -11.00 -7.86 -8.09
N ALA A 120 -11.72 -7.28 -7.12
CA ALA A 120 -12.57 -6.11 -7.35
C ALA A 120 -11.77 -4.87 -7.81
N GLU A 121 -10.47 -4.78 -7.49
CA GLU A 121 -9.58 -3.73 -7.98
C GLU A 121 -9.30 -3.76 -9.49
N ASP A 122 -9.43 -4.92 -10.12
CA ASP A 122 -9.15 -5.15 -11.55
C ASP A 122 -10.45 -5.26 -12.38
N LEU A 123 -11.62 -5.17 -11.73
CA LEU A 123 -12.92 -5.14 -12.39
C LEU A 123 -13.17 -3.83 -13.13
N ASP A 124 -13.85 -3.94 -14.28
CA ASP A 124 -14.39 -2.77 -14.97
C ASP A 124 -15.56 -2.14 -14.20
N GLU A 125 -15.81 -0.85 -14.45
CA GLU A 125 -16.77 -0.04 -13.68
C GLU A 125 -18.20 -0.61 -13.73
N ASP A 126 -18.62 -1.18 -14.87
CA ASP A 126 -19.93 -1.81 -15.01
C ASP A 126 -20.06 -3.11 -14.18
N SER A 127 -18.94 -3.82 -13.97
CA SER A 127 -18.90 -5.04 -13.15
C SER A 127 -18.83 -4.71 -11.66
N LEU A 128 -18.11 -3.65 -11.28
CA LEU A 128 -18.10 -3.09 -9.92
C LEU A 128 -19.50 -2.65 -9.47
N ASP A 129 -20.26 -1.95 -10.33
CA ASP A 129 -21.61 -1.51 -10.02
C ASP A 129 -22.59 -2.69 -9.83
N LYS A 130 -22.43 -3.76 -10.62
CA LYS A 130 -23.21 -5.00 -10.46
C LYS A 130 -22.88 -5.70 -9.15
N LEU A 131 -21.59 -5.77 -8.81
CA LEU A 131 -21.12 -6.36 -7.55
C LEU A 131 -21.67 -5.58 -6.35
N ALA A 132 -21.55 -4.25 -6.37
CA ALA A 132 -22.08 -3.36 -5.33
C ALA A 132 -23.60 -3.52 -5.16
N SER A 133 -24.34 -3.61 -6.27
CA SER A 133 -25.80 -3.82 -6.27
C SER A 133 -26.19 -5.16 -5.62
N ARG A 134 -25.45 -6.23 -5.93
CA ARG A 134 -25.69 -7.57 -5.35
C ARG A 134 -25.47 -7.57 -3.84
N TYR A 135 -24.41 -6.91 -3.36
CA TYR A 135 -24.13 -6.77 -1.92
C TYR A 135 -25.16 -5.88 -1.20
N ALA A 136 -25.62 -4.80 -1.83
CA ALA A 136 -26.68 -3.96 -1.29
C ALA A 136 -27.99 -4.73 -1.09
N GLU A 137 -28.32 -5.62 -2.03
CA GLU A 137 -29.52 -6.45 -1.97
C GLU A 137 -29.40 -7.54 -0.88
N LEU A 138 -28.25 -8.19 -0.75
CA LEU A 138 -27.97 -9.13 0.35
C LEU A 138 -28.04 -8.45 1.72
N ALA A 139 -27.49 -7.24 1.86
CA ALA A 139 -27.57 -6.47 3.10
C ALA A 139 -29.01 -6.10 3.45
N LYS A 140 -29.83 -5.76 2.45
CA LYS A 140 -31.27 -5.49 2.64
C LYS A 140 -32.02 -6.73 3.12
N GLN A 141 -31.72 -7.90 2.55
CA GLN A 141 -32.30 -9.18 2.96
C GLN A 141 -31.87 -9.60 4.37
N ALA A 142 -30.61 -9.34 4.76
CA ALA A 142 -30.13 -9.61 6.11
C ALA A 142 -30.84 -8.73 7.16
N ARG A 143 -31.05 -7.44 6.85
CA ARG A 143 -31.79 -6.51 7.72
C ARG A 143 -33.26 -6.90 7.88
N SER A 144 -33.95 -7.24 6.78
CA SER A 144 -35.36 -7.67 6.86
C SER A 144 -35.53 -8.99 7.62
N LYS A 145 -34.55 -9.89 7.54
CA LYS A 145 -34.54 -11.14 8.31
C LYS A 145 -34.37 -10.91 9.82
N GLN A 146 -33.59 -9.90 10.22
CA GLN A 146 -33.42 -9.50 11.63
C GLN A 146 -34.65 -8.78 12.20
N GLU A 147 -35.30 -7.91 11.41
CA GLU A 147 -36.55 -7.24 11.81
C GLU A 147 -37.72 -8.23 11.99
N GLY A 148 -37.77 -9.28 11.16
CA GLY A 148 -38.75 -10.36 11.28
C GLY A 148 -38.54 -11.28 12.49
N THR A 149 -37.34 -11.35 13.07
CA THR A 149 -37.06 -12.19 14.26
C THR A 149 -37.25 -11.45 15.58
N SER A 150 -37.32 -10.12 15.59
CA SER A 150 -37.56 -9.31 16.80
C SER A 150 -39.05 -9.11 17.14
N THR A 151 -39.96 -9.59 16.29
CA THR A 151 -41.42 -9.39 16.42
C THR A 151 -42.20 -10.70 16.66
N ALA A 152 -41.50 -11.79 16.95
CA ALA A 152 -42.05 -13.10 17.33
C ALA A 152 -41.59 -13.48 18.74
#